data_AF-A0A2K1IUC3-F1
#
_entry.id   AF-A0A2K1IUC3-F1
#
_cell.length_a   1.000
_cell.length_b   1.000
_cell.length_c   1.000
_cell.angle_alpha   90.00
_cell.angle_beta   90.00
_cell.angle_gamma   90.00
#
_symmetry.space_group_name_H-M   'P 1'
#
loop_
_entity.id
_entity.type
_entity.pdbx_description
1 polymer ?
#
loop_
_entity_poly.entity_id
_entity_poly.type
_entity_poly.pdbx_seq_one_letter_code
_entity_poly.pdbx_strand_id
1 'polypeptide(L)' 'MQGNWTQCPSCKFPALMNEFLKVIEVEKVCPMCLAMVNVDEVHQILEPLLDAPPLKLLS' A
#
# COMPACT_ATOMS: atom_id res chain seq x y z
N MET A 1 14.61 -10.83 -6.69
CA MET A 1 13.43 -11.25 -5.89
C MET A 1 12.29 -10.34 -6.29
N GLN A 2 11.21 -10.85 -6.89
CA GLN A 2 10.04 -10.01 -7.20
C GLN A 2 9.36 -9.60 -5.89
N GLY A 3 9.30 -8.30 -5.60
CA GLY A 3 8.70 -7.77 -4.37
C GLY A 3 7.17 -7.88 -4.36
N ASN A 4 6.59 -8.44 -3.30
CA ASN A 4 5.15 -8.49 -3.07
C ASN A 4 4.66 -7.19 -2.42
N TRP A 5 4.92 -6.04 -3.05
CA TRP A 5 4.64 -4.74 -2.45
C TRP A 5 3.48 -4.05 -3.13
N THR A 6 2.75 -3.26 -2.37
CA THR A 6 1.71 -2.35 -2.85
C THR A 6 1.67 -1.10 -2.00
N GLN A 7 0.84 -0.15 -2.38
CA GLN A 7 0.51 1.02 -1.57
C GLN A 7 -0.99 1.30 -1.62
N CYS A 8 -1.54 1.78 -0.50
CA CYS A 8 -2.92 2.27 -0.50
C CYS A 8 -3.07 3.43 -1.51
N PRO A 9 -4.09 3.42 -2.40
CA PRO A 9 -4.27 4.48 -3.38
C PRO A 9 -4.54 5.85 -2.74
N SER A 10 -5.17 5.86 -1.55
CA SER A 10 -5.52 7.08 -0.80
C SER A 10 -4.33 7.64 0.00
N CYS A 11 -3.76 6.87 0.94
CA CYS A 11 -2.75 7.39 1.86
C CYS A 11 -1.31 7.03 1.49
N LYS A 12 -1.10 6.32 0.37
CA LYS A 12 0.22 5.82 -0.07
C LYS A 12 0.94 4.95 0.96
N PHE A 13 0.21 4.39 1.92
CA PHE A 13 0.78 3.52 2.93
C PHE A 13 1.32 2.24 2.27
N PRO A 14 2.61 1.92 2.45
CA PRO A 14 3.21 0.73 1.86
C PRO A 14 2.76 -0.52 2.60
N ALA A 15 2.40 -1.56 1.85
CA ALA A 15 1.95 -2.82 2.41
C ALA A 15 2.43 -4.00 1.57
N LEU A 16 2.40 -5.19 2.15
CA LEU A 16 2.53 -6.41 1.36
C LEU A 16 1.25 -6.61 0.55
N MET A 17 1.36 -6.77 -0.77
CA MET A 17 0.23 -6.88 -1.70
C MET A 17 -0.75 -7.96 -1.25
N ASN A 18 -0.25 -9.16 -0.95
CA ASN A 18 -1.09 -10.29 -0.55
C ASN A 18 -1.82 -10.05 0.76
N GLU A 19 -1.17 -9.43 1.75
CA GLU A 19 -1.80 -9.15 3.04
C GLU A 19 -2.79 -8.00 2.93
N PHE A 20 -2.47 -6.98 2.14
CA PHE A 20 -3.36 -5.85 1.90
C PHE A 20 -4.64 -6.28 1.18
N LEU A 21 -4.51 -7.08 0.12
CA LEU A 21 -5.66 -7.62 -0.63
C LEU A 21 -6.59 -8.45 0.26
N LYS A 22 -6.06 -9.34 1.11
CA LYS A 22 -6.88 -10.13 2.06
C LYS A 22 -7.74 -9.25 2.97
N VAL A 23 -7.18 -8.13 3.44
CA VAL A 23 -7.91 -7.20 4.32
C VAL A 23 -9.00 -6.48 3.54
N ILE A 24 -8.67 -5.87 2.40
CA ILE A 24 -9.65 -5.07 1.64
C ILE A 24 -10.67 -5.93 0.89
N GLU A 25 -10.40 -7.22 0.67
CA GLU A 25 -11.38 -8.13 0.09
C GLU A 25 -12.61 -8.30 1.02
N VAL A 26 -12.38 -8.29 2.33
CA VAL A 26 -13.41 -8.37 3.37
C VAL A 26 -13.92 -6.99 3.78
N GLU A 27 -13.01 -6.12 4.22
CA GLU A 27 -13.36 -4.86 4.88
C GLU A 27 -13.66 -3.72 3.89
N LYS A 28 -13.20 -3.84 2.63
CA LYS A 28 -13.30 -2.79 1.59
C LYS A 28 -12.73 -1.43 1.99
N VAL A 29 -11.97 -1.36 3.08
CA VAL A 29 -11.35 -0.14 3.61
C VAL A 29 -9.88 -0.35 3.92
N CYS A 30 -9.09 0.70 3.72
CA CYS A 30 -7.70 0.70 4.14
C CYS A 30 -7.61 0.72 5.68
N PRO A 31 -6.87 -0.21 6.33
CA PRO A 31 -6.76 -0.26 7.79
C PRO A 31 -5.98 0.93 8.39
N MET A 32 -5.27 1.70 7.56
CA MET A 32 -4.44 2.82 8.01
C MET A 32 -5.14 4.18 7.91
N CYS A 33 -5.96 4.39 6.87
CA CYS A 33 -6.65 5.68 6.67
C CYS A 33 -8.18 5.58 6.62
N LEU A 34 -8.74 4.37 6.72
CA LEU A 34 -10.18 4.09 6.67
C LEU A 34 -10.89 4.52 5.37
N ALA A 35 -10.13 4.95 4.35
CA ALA A 35 -10.67 5.23 3.03
C ALA A 35 -11.16 3.91 2.41
N MET A 36 -12.28 3.99 1.67
CA MET A 36 -12.70 2.88 0.83
C MET A 36 -11.64 2.60 -0.24
N VAL A 37 -11.31 1.33 -0.43
CA VAL A 37 -10.35 0.87 -1.42
C VAL A 37 -10.92 -0.36 -2.10
N ASN A 38 -10.99 -0.33 -3.42
CA ASN A 38 -11.34 -1.51 -4.21
C ASN A 38 -10.06 -2.31 -4.56
N VAL A 39 -10.18 -3.64 -4.59
CA VAL A 39 -9.09 -4.54 -5.01
C VAL A 39 -8.58 -4.21 -6.41
N ASP A 40 -9.45 -3.73 -7.30
CA ASP A 40 -9.09 -3.35 -8.67
C ASP A 40 -8.19 -2.09 -8.74
N GLU A 41 -8.19 -1.26 -7.69
CA GLU A 41 -7.38 -0.04 -7.60
C GLU A 41 -5.99 -0.29 -6.99
N VAL A 42 -5.73 -1.52 -6.54
CA VAL A 42 -4.48 -1.91 -5.90
C VAL A 42 -3.54 -2.54 -6.93
N HIS A 43 -2.36 -1.95 -7.08
CA HIS A 43 -1.35 -2.41 -8.04
C HIS A 43 -0.04 -2.75 -7.34
N GLN A 44 0.62 -3.81 -7.82
CA GLN A 44 1.94 -4.19 -7.34
C GLN A 44 2.98 -3.12 -7.71
N ILE A 45 3.87 -2.80 -6.76
CA ILE A 45 4.99 -1.87 -6.95
C ILE A 45 6.33 -2.60 -6.81
N LEU A 46 7.37 -2.10 -7.48
CA LEU A 46 8.65 -2.79 -7.60
C LEU A 46 9.46 -2.80 -6.30
N GLU A 47 9.43 -1.74 -5.49
CA GLU A 47 9.87 -1.73 -4.09
C GLU A 47 9.48 -0.38 -3.46
N PRO A 48 8.89 -0.33 -2.25
CA PRO A 48 8.44 0.94 -1.66
C PRO A 48 9.56 1.94 -1.43
N LEU A 49 10.81 1.48 -1.29
CA LEU A 49 11.97 2.30 -0.97
C LEU A 49 12.52 3.10 -2.15
N LEU A 50 12.13 2.80 -3.39
CA LEU A 50 12.49 3.60 -4.57
C LEU A 50 11.49 4.72 -4.84
N ASP A 51 10.22 4.51 -4.48
CA ASP A 51 9.13 5.48 -4.64
C ASP A 51 8.82 6.28 -3.36
N ALA A 52 9.36 5.88 -2.21
CA ALA A 52 9.26 6.67 -0.99
C ALA A 52 10.03 7.98 -1.18
N PRO A 53 9.40 9.16 -0.95
CA PRO A 53 10.17 10.39 -0.83
C PRO A 53 11.25 10.15 0.22
N PRO A 54 12.51 10.61 0.00
CA PRO A 54 13.57 10.41 0.97
C PRO A 54 13.02 10.84 2.32
N LEU A 55 13.08 9.93 3.30
CA LEU A 55 12.86 10.29 4.70
C LEU A 55 13.76 11.50 4.92
N LYS A 56 13.18 12.70 4.87
CA LYS A 56 13.84 13.88 5.39
C LYS A 56 14.00 13.51 6.86
N LEU A 57 15.20 13.01 7.20
CA LEU A 57 15.68 12.98 8.56
C LEU A 57 15.31 14.35 9.10
N LEU A 58 14.31 14.36 9.98
CA LEU A 58 13.90 15.56 10.69
C LEU A 58 15.20 16.07 11.33
N SER A 59 15.72 17.13 10.72
CA SER A 59 16.90 17.86 11.15
C SER A 59 16.49 18.80 12.27
#